data_AF-A0A4S0GA45-F1
#
_entry.id   AF-A0A4S0GA45-F1
#
_cell.length_a   1.000
_cell.length_b   1.000
_cell.length_c   1.000
_cell.angle_alpha   90.00
_cell.angle_beta   90.00
_cell.angle_gamma   90.00
#
_symmetry.space_group_name_H-M   'P 1'
#
loop_
_entity.id
_entity.type
_entity.pdbx_description
1 polymer ?
#
loop_
_entity_poly.entity_id
_entity_poly.type
_entity_poly.pdbx_seq_one_letter_code
_entity_poly.pdbx_strand_id
1 'polypeptide(L)'
;MTSHTVRDLVAGLPSSEARALHTDIRFVEFFGLPGIGKTTASSLMAKSLQRCGPLVGEVRIAGETRTFIGRQIYRIGIVIPRFRDPEFRSLVGRIGRFVIESGQMSLVDVIKVTWNLCSLIAYIEDERTRKNSIIILDQGLLQGFWSIFLKSKHRTTSEKWLDILSSIGMHDMIFVHLRGGADIARDRLLTRSDRSSRMQRKSADSYPDLWSAADHTCREMAADLEREMRAEDHSCVLAAVDVDRLASPEDVAERALEAVLLACLDRHRLCDMAGQ
;
A
#
# COMPACT_ATOMS: atom_id res chain seq x y z
N MET A 1 -2.89 -22.69 -17.42
CA MET A 1 -3.97 -23.61 -16.98
C MET A 1 -4.52 -23.20 -15.61
N THR A 2 -4.68 -21.90 -15.33
CA THR A 2 -5.01 -21.35 -14.00
C THR A 2 -6.34 -20.59 -13.93
N SER A 3 -6.95 -20.27 -15.08
CA SER A 3 -8.28 -19.64 -15.15
C SER A 3 -9.42 -20.45 -14.52
N HIS A 4 -9.20 -21.73 -14.21
CA HIS A 4 -10.19 -22.57 -13.51
C HIS A 4 -10.20 -22.29 -12.01
N THR A 5 -9.06 -22.03 -11.37
CA THR A 5 -8.97 -21.93 -9.91
C THR A 5 -9.70 -20.72 -9.34
N VAL A 6 -9.60 -19.54 -9.98
CA VAL A 6 -10.32 -18.33 -9.58
C VAL A 6 -11.83 -18.48 -9.78
N ARG A 7 -12.24 -19.16 -10.86
CA ARG A 7 -13.65 -19.43 -11.15
C ARG A 7 -14.23 -20.46 -10.17
N ASP A 8 -13.43 -21.44 -9.76
CA ASP A 8 -13.82 -22.49 -8.82
C ASP A 8 -13.85 -21.97 -7.37
N LEU A 9 -12.94 -21.06 -6.98
CA LEU A 9 -12.98 -20.34 -5.70
C LEU A 9 -14.25 -19.48 -5.56
N VAL A 10 -14.68 -18.86 -6.66
CA VAL A 10 -15.93 -18.07 -6.71
C VAL A 10 -17.16 -18.95 -6.89
N ALA A 11 -17.06 -20.09 -7.57
CA ALA A 11 -18.16 -21.04 -7.80
C ALA A 11 -18.47 -21.93 -6.58
N GLY A 12 -17.56 -22.03 -5.61
CA GLY A 12 -17.79 -22.70 -4.33
C GLY A 12 -18.64 -21.88 -3.34
N LEU A 13 -19.02 -20.64 -3.68
CA LEU A 13 -19.89 -19.80 -2.87
C LEU A 13 -21.37 -20.17 -3.11
N PRO A 14 -22.19 -20.43 -2.07
CA PRO A 14 -23.59 -20.82 -2.22
C PRO A 14 -24.38 -19.77 -3.02
N SER A 15 -25.17 -20.19 -4.01
CA SER A 15 -25.91 -19.29 -4.92
C SER A 15 -27.05 -18.49 -4.27
N SER A 16 -27.25 -18.62 -2.95
CA SER A 16 -28.16 -17.77 -2.16
C SER A 16 -27.43 -16.60 -1.48
N GLU A 17 -26.09 -16.56 -1.55
CA GLU A 17 -25.20 -15.59 -0.90
C GLU A 17 -24.40 -14.78 -1.93
N ALA A 18 -24.92 -14.59 -3.15
CA ALA A 18 -24.45 -13.54 -4.06
C ALA A 18 -24.82 -12.12 -3.55
N ARG A 19 -24.77 -11.91 -2.23
CA ARG A 19 -24.50 -10.59 -1.66
C ARG A 19 -23.07 -10.27 -2.06
N ALA A 20 -22.78 -9.02 -2.39
CA ALA A 20 -21.39 -8.57 -2.53
C ALA A 20 -20.57 -9.16 -1.37
N LEU A 21 -19.32 -9.56 -1.60
CA LEU A 21 -18.37 -9.81 -0.52
C LEU A 21 -18.41 -8.55 0.33
N HIS A 22 -19.22 -8.56 1.39
CA HIS A 22 -19.37 -7.49 2.36
C HIS A 22 -18.16 -7.63 3.26
N THR A 23 -16.99 -7.43 2.66
CA THR A 23 -15.73 -7.44 3.36
C THR A 23 -15.54 -6.05 3.89
N ASP A 24 -15.15 -5.93 5.15
CA ASP A 24 -14.68 -4.66 5.70
C ASP A 24 -13.40 -4.16 4.99
N ILE A 25 -12.81 -4.96 4.09
CA ILE A 25 -11.73 -4.57 3.19
C ILE A 25 -12.17 -3.47 2.23
N ARG A 26 -11.44 -2.36 2.26
CA ARG A 26 -11.68 -1.19 1.42
C ARG A 26 -10.44 -0.73 0.68
N PHE A 27 -9.25 -1.07 1.16
CA PHE A 27 -7.99 -0.64 0.59
C PHE A 27 -7.08 -1.83 0.29
N VAL A 28 -6.46 -1.80 -0.88
CA VAL A 28 -5.38 -2.71 -1.25
C VAL A 28 -4.17 -1.88 -1.63
N GLU A 29 -3.13 -1.88 -0.80
CA GLU A 29 -1.88 -1.16 -1.06
C GLU A 29 -0.80 -2.10 -1.57
N PHE A 30 -0.19 -1.77 -2.70
CA PHE A 30 1.01 -2.44 -3.19
C PHE A 30 2.28 -1.85 -2.55
N PHE A 31 3.09 -2.73 -1.98
CA PHE A 31 4.36 -2.42 -1.34
C PHE A 31 5.49 -3.27 -1.94
N GLY A 32 6.72 -2.73 -1.94
CA GLY A 32 7.89 -3.38 -2.52
C GLY A 32 8.85 -2.38 -3.17
N LEU A 33 9.96 -2.88 -3.72
CA LEU A 33 11.01 -2.03 -4.29
C LEU A 33 10.55 -1.17 -5.48
N PRO A 34 11.11 0.04 -5.67
CA PRO A 34 10.89 0.80 -6.91
C PRO A 34 11.36 0.01 -8.12
N GLY A 35 10.51 -0.11 -9.15
CA GLY A 35 10.82 -0.88 -10.36
C GLY A 35 10.40 -2.36 -10.32
N ILE A 36 9.93 -2.88 -9.19
CA ILE A 36 9.56 -4.30 -9.08
C ILE A 36 8.33 -4.70 -9.92
N GLY A 37 7.49 -3.72 -10.30
CA GLY A 37 6.29 -3.95 -11.12
C GLY A 37 4.96 -3.59 -10.45
N LYS A 38 4.98 -2.92 -9.28
CA LYS A 38 3.78 -2.51 -8.53
C LYS A 38 2.68 -1.90 -9.39
N THR A 39 2.98 -0.82 -10.12
CA THR A 39 1.98 -0.12 -10.95
C THR A 39 1.37 -1.04 -12.01
N THR A 40 2.17 -1.90 -12.64
CA THR A 40 1.66 -2.84 -13.64
C THR A 40 0.77 -3.90 -12.99
N ALA A 41 1.24 -4.52 -11.90
CA ALA A 41 0.49 -5.52 -11.17
C ALA A 41 -0.82 -4.96 -10.60
N SER A 42 -0.79 -3.76 -10.00
CA SER A 42 -1.96 -3.10 -9.44
C SER A 42 -3.00 -2.75 -10.52
N SER A 43 -2.56 -2.25 -11.68
CA SER A 43 -3.47 -1.94 -12.79
C SER A 43 -4.08 -3.19 -13.44
N LEU A 44 -3.30 -4.27 -13.59
CA LEU A 44 -3.81 -5.54 -14.10
C LEU A 44 -4.78 -6.19 -13.12
N MET A 45 -4.43 -6.24 -11.82
CA MET A 45 -5.31 -6.74 -10.76
C MET A 45 -6.60 -5.93 -10.67
N ALA A 46 -6.53 -4.59 -10.76
CA ALA A 46 -7.71 -3.73 -10.79
C ALA A 46 -8.64 -4.07 -11.94
N LYS A 47 -8.10 -4.24 -13.16
CA LYS A 47 -8.88 -4.65 -14.34
C LYS A 47 -9.51 -6.02 -14.16
N SER A 48 -8.80 -6.96 -13.55
CA SER A 48 -9.33 -8.29 -13.25
C SER A 48 -10.45 -8.23 -12.21
N LEU A 49 -10.28 -7.48 -11.11
CA LEU A 49 -11.32 -7.26 -10.10
C LEU A 49 -12.57 -6.58 -10.68
N GLN A 50 -12.40 -5.59 -11.56
CA GLN A 50 -13.51 -4.94 -12.27
C GLN A 50 -14.29 -5.94 -13.13
N ARG A 51 -13.61 -6.92 -13.75
CA ARG A 51 -14.24 -7.99 -14.55
C ARG A 51 -14.95 -9.04 -13.68
N CYS A 52 -14.55 -9.21 -12.42
CA CYS A 52 -15.21 -10.10 -11.46
C CYS A 52 -16.60 -9.61 -11.01
N GLY A 53 -17.03 -8.40 -11.43
CA GLY A 53 -18.42 -7.96 -11.32
C GLY A 53 -18.91 -7.69 -9.88
N PRO A 54 -20.23 -7.83 -9.60
CA PRO A 54 -20.95 -7.26 -8.44
C PRO A 54 -20.51 -7.77 -7.06
N LEU A 55 -19.50 -8.64 -6.99
CA LEU A 55 -18.97 -9.18 -5.75
C LEU A 55 -18.13 -8.15 -4.97
N VAL A 56 -17.53 -7.14 -5.62
CA VAL A 56 -16.48 -6.31 -4.98
C VAL A 56 -16.82 -4.80 -4.92
N GLY A 57 -17.92 -4.38 -5.55
CA GLY A 57 -18.28 -2.96 -5.64
C GLY A 57 -17.42 -2.18 -6.65
N GLU A 58 -17.34 -0.85 -6.51
CA GLU A 58 -16.57 0.01 -7.43
C GLU A 58 -15.06 -0.12 -7.14
N VAL A 59 -14.28 -0.56 -8.13
CA VAL A 59 -12.81 -0.70 -8.01
C VAL A 59 -12.13 0.51 -8.63
N ARG A 60 -11.37 1.27 -7.83
CA ARG A 60 -10.71 2.52 -8.26
C ARG A 60 -9.21 2.46 -8.01
N ILE A 61 -8.41 2.89 -8.99
CA ILE A 61 -6.97 3.10 -8.82
C ILE A 61 -6.75 4.55 -8.35
N ALA A 62 -6.03 4.73 -7.24
CA ALA A 62 -5.78 6.07 -6.72
C ALA A 62 -4.88 6.88 -7.65
N GLY A 63 -5.33 8.10 -8.00
CA GLY A 63 -4.47 9.12 -8.61
C GLY A 63 -4.39 9.18 -10.14
N GLU A 64 -5.18 8.40 -10.88
CA GLU A 64 -5.08 8.26 -12.35
C GLU A 64 -5.45 9.51 -13.18
N THR A 65 -6.13 10.53 -12.65
CA THR A 65 -6.80 11.54 -13.51
C THR A 65 -6.48 13.01 -13.24
N ARG A 66 -5.51 13.35 -12.38
CA ARG A 66 -5.28 14.76 -11.98
C ARG A 66 -3.89 15.29 -12.32
N THR A 67 -3.84 16.50 -12.89
CA THR A 67 -2.61 17.28 -13.11
C THR A 67 -1.89 17.57 -11.78
N PHE A 68 -0.59 17.92 -11.82
CA PHE A 68 0.20 18.19 -10.61
C PHE A 68 -0.46 19.27 -9.72
N ILE A 69 -0.91 20.36 -10.32
CA ILE A 69 -1.59 21.47 -9.61
C ILE A 69 -2.95 21.01 -9.09
N GLY A 70 -3.76 20.35 -9.92
CA GLY A 70 -5.06 19.80 -9.49
C GLY A 70 -4.93 18.80 -8.35
N ARG A 71 -3.84 18.02 -8.31
CA ARG A 71 -3.53 17.10 -7.22
C ARG A 71 -3.20 17.84 -5.93
N GLN A 72 -2.45 18.96 -5.97
CA GLN A 72 -2.18 19.75 -4.78
C GLN A 72 -3.42 20.47 -4.26
N ILE A 73 -4.24 21.05 -5.15
CA ILE A 73 -5.51 21.70 -4.76
C ILE A 73 -6.44 20.69 -4.10
N TYR A 74 -6.58 19.49 -4.68
CA TYR A 74 -7.37 18.42 -4.08
C TYR A 74 -6.83 18.02 -2.70
N ARG A 75 -5.51 17.82 -2.56
CA ARG A 75 -4.87 17.51 -1.27
C ARG A 75 -5.15 18.59 -0.23
N ILE A 76 -5.03 19.86 -0.59
CA ILE A 76 -5.36 20.99 0.27
C ILE A 76 -6.84 20.92 0.69
N GLY A 77 -7.75 20.68 -0.26
CA GLY A 77 -9.18 20.59 -0.02
C GLY A 77 -9.60 19.46 0.93
N ILE A 78 -8.87 18.34 0.94
CA ILE A 78 -9.15 17.23 1.87
C ILE A 78 -8.39 17.36 3.20
N VAL A 79 -7.18 17.94 3.20
CA VAL A 79 -6.33 18.01 4.40
C VAL A 79 -6.73 19.19 5.29
N ILE A 80 -6.95 20.39 4.74
CA ILE A 80 -7.22 21.58 5.55
C ILE A 80 -8.44 21.43 6.47
N PRO A 81 -9.60 20.94 5.99
CA PRO A 81 -10.78 20.80 6.85
C PRO A 81 -10.57 19.86 8.04
N ARG A 82 -9.68 18.86 7.89
CA ARG A 82 -9.38 17.86 8.91
C ARG A 82 -8.56 18.40 10.07
N PHE A 83 -7.88 19.53 9.92
CA PHE A 83 -7.21 20.18 11.06
C PHE A 83 -8.17 20.68 12.15
N ARG A 84 -9.49 20.66 11.91
CA ARG A 84 -10.51 20.91 12.95
C ARG A 84 -10.64 19.74 13.92
N ASP A 85 -10.29 18.53 13.49
CA ASP A 85 -10.31 17.32 14.30
C ASP A 85 -9.06 17.24 15.20
N PRO A 86 -9.21 17.14 16.54
CA PRO A 86 -8.09 16.92 17.46
C PRO A 86 -7.30 15.64 17.18
N GLU A 87 -7.94 14.56 16.74
CA GLU A 87 -7.27 13.27 16.49
C GLU A 87 -6.34 13.38 15.29
N PHE A 88 -6.83 13.94 14.18
CA PHE A 88 -6.00 14.24 13.01
C PHE A 88 -4.82 15.16 13.37
N ARG A 89 -5.04 16.21 14.17
CA ARG A 89 -3.94 17.09 14.63
C ARG A 89 -2.88 16.35 15.45
N SER A 90 -3.31 15.47 16.36
CA SER A 90 -2.42 14.64 17.16
C SER A 90 -1.58 13.74 16.25
N LEU A 91 -2.22 13.07 15.29
CA LEU A 91 -1.56 12.20 14.31
C LEU A 91 -0.54 12.95 13.45
N VAL A 92 -0.88 14.14 12.95
CA VAL A 92 0.05 15.01 12.21
C VAL A 92 1.25 15.39 13.09
N GLY A 93 1.03 15.67 14.37
CA GLY A 93 2.09 15.95 15.34
C GLY A 93 3.04 14.77 15.54
N ARG A 94 2.50 13.55 15.68
CA ARG A 94 3.28 12.31 15.79
C ARG A 94 4.10 12.02 14.54
N ILE A 95 3.50 12.18 13.36
CA ILE A 95 4.21 12.07 12.07
C ILE A 95 5.33 13.12 11.98
N GLY A 96 5.05 14.36 12.35
CA GLY A 96 6.05 15.43 12.37
C GLY A 96 7.23 15.08 13.27
N ARG A 97 6.98 14.64 14.50
CA ARG A 97 8.00 14.19 15.44
C ARG A 97 8.82 13.03 14.88
N PHE A 98 8.15 12.00 14.37
CA PHE A 98 8.78 10.85 13.71
C PHE A 98 9.73 11.27 12.57
N VAL A 99 9.26 12.13 11.66
CA VAL A 99 10.06 12.58 10.51
C VAL A 99 11.23 13.47 10.96
N ILE A 100 11.04 14.34 11.94
CA ILE A 100 12.12 15.20 12.47
C ILE A 100 13.20 14.34 13.13
N GLU A 101 12.81 13.45 14.03
CA GLU A 101 13.73 12.57 14.78
C GLU A 101 14.45 11.57 13.87
N SER A 102 13.85 11.18 12.75
CA SER A 102 14.52 10.34 11.74
C SER A 102 15.77 11.01 11.13
N GLY A 103 15.98 12.31 11.34
CA GLY A 103 17.18 13.02 10.92
C GLY A 103 17.26 13.23 9.41
N GLN A 104 16.14 13.60 8.79
CA GLN A 104 16.09 13.92 7.36
C GLN A 104 17.13 14.98 6.98
N MET A 105 17.60 14.93 5.72
CA MET A 105 18.70 15.78 5.26
C MET A 105 18.39 17.29 5.28
N SER A 106 17.13 17.68 5.18
CA SER A 106 16.71 19.09 5.14
C SER A 106 15.32 19.30 5.73
N LEU A 107 15.04 20.50 6.25
CA LEU A 107 13.71 20.90 6.70
C LEU A 107 12.67 20.83 5.57
N VAL A 108 13.09 21.10 4.34
CA VAL A 108 12.23 20.98 3.15
C VAL A 108 11.83 19.53 2.91
N ASP A 109 12.74 18.57 3.09
CA ASP A 109 12.42 17.14 3.01
C ASP A 109 11.43 16.75 4.12
N VAL A 110 11.62 17.25 5.35
CA VAL A 110 10.68 17.03 6.47
C VAL A 110 9.27 17.48 6.09
N ILE A 111 9.11 18.75 5.70
CA ILE A 111 7.79 19.32 5.33
C ILE A 111 7.16 18.51 4.18
N LYS A 112 7.95 18.20 3.14
CA LYS A 112 7.45 17.49 1.96
C LYS A 112 6.96 16.08 2.29
N VAL A 113 7.69 15.36 3.11
CA VAL A 113 7.36 13.99 3.52
C VAL A 113 6.14 13.99 4.44
N THR A 114 6.14 14.86 5.47
CA THR A 114 5.00 15.02 6.38
C THR A 114 3.75 15.39 5.60
N TRP A 115 3.81 16.39 4.72
CA TRP A 115 2.68 16.77 3.86
C TRP A 115 2.18 15.61 3.00
N ASN A 116 3.09 14.80 2.45
CA ASN A 116 2.69 13.66 1.63
C ASN A 116 1.97 12.57 2.44
N LEU A 117 2.43 12.26 3.65
CA LEU A 117 1.76 11.32 4.56
C LEU A 117 0.40 11.86 5.00
N CYS A 118 0.32 13.11 5.46
CA CYS A 118 -0.95 13.73 5.87
C CYS A 118 -1.95 13.76 4.72
N SER A 119 -1.49 14.06 3.50
CA SER A 119 -2.32 14.03 2.29
C SER A 119 -2.88 12.64 1.99
N LEU A 120 -2.10 11.59 2.24
CA LEU A 120 -2.51 10.22 1.99
C LEU A 120 -3.49 9.72 3.06
N ILE A 121 -3.25 10.05 4.32
CA ILE A 121 -4.15 9.74 5.44
C ILE A 121 -5.51 10.42 5.20
N ALA A 122 -5.49 11.72 4.90
CA ALA A 122 -6.71 12.45 4.56
C ALA A 122 -7.44 11.85 3.35
N TYR A 123 -6.71 11.33 2.36
CA TYR A 123 -7.30 10.65 1.21
C TYR A 123 -7.97 9.33 1.60
N ILE A 124 -7.30 8.50 2.39
CA ILE A 124 -7.86 7.23 2.88
C ILE A 124 -9.12 7.50 3.70
N GLU A 125 -9.09 8.44 4.63
CA GLU A 125 -10.27 8.82 5.42
C GLU A 125 -11.40 9.38 4.56
N ASP A 126 -11.10 10.17 3.53
CA ASP A 126 -12.11 10.74 2.62
C ASP A 126 -12.82 9.61 1.87
N GLU A 127 -12.04 8.67 1.37
CA GLU A 127 -12.55 7.53 0.63
C GLU A 127 -13.26 6.51 1.53
N ARG A 128 -12.91 6.40 2.82
CA ARG A 128 -13.67 5.62 3.81
C ARG A 128 -15.11 6.12 3.98
N THR A 129 -15.41 7.36 3.66
CA THR A 129 -16.81 7.82 3.71
C THR A 129 -17.67 7.22 2.59
N ARG A 130 -17.03 6.71 1.53
CA ARG A 130 -17.73 6.06 0.41
C ARG A 130 -18.08 4.62 0.78
N LYS A 131 -19.21 4.15 0.26
CA LYS A 131 -19.71 2.78 0.49
C LYS A 131 -19.45 1.93 -0.74
N ASN A 132 -19.16 0.65 -0.53
CA ASN A 132 -19.05 -0.39 -1.56
C ASN A 132 -17.99 -0.09 -2.63
N SER A 133 -16.78 0.29 -2.22
CA SER A 133 -15.66 0.49 -3.14
C SER A 133 -14.37 -0.10 -2.58
N ILE A 134 -13.62 -0.79 -3.43
CA ILE A 134 -12.23 -1.18 -3.16
C ILE A 134 -11.28 -0.22 -3.88
N ILE A 135 -10.34 0.32 -3.13
CA ILE A 135 -9.38 1.29 -3.61
C ILE A 135 -8.02 0.65 -3.66
N ILE A 136 -7.46 0.63 -4.86
CA ILE A 136 -6.14 0.07 -5.12
C ILE A 136 -5.13 1.23 -5.09
N LEU A 137 -4.23 1.18 -4.12
CA LEU A 137 -3.11 2.10 -3.96
C LEU A 137 -1.87 1.43 -4.56
N ASP A 138 -1.38 1.94 -5.70
CA ASP A 138 -0.14 1.46 -6.31
C ASP A 138 1.10 1.79 -5.47
N GLN A 139 0.98 2.84 -4.66
CA GLN A 139 1.89 3.29 -3.60
C GLN A 139 1.06 4.00 -2.51
N GLY A 140 1.25 3.61 -1.24
CA GLY A 140 0.50 4.18 -0.13
C GLY A 140 1.36 4.51 1.10
N LEU A 141 0.84 4.15 2.27
CA LEU A 141 1.39 4.52 3.57
C LEU A 141 2.74 3.84 3.78
N LEU A 142 2.85 2.56 3.44
CA LEU A 142 4.09 1.79 3.57
C LEU A 142 5.18 2.36 2.68
N GLN A 143 4.85 2.72 1.44
CA GLN A 143 5.81 3.38 0.56
C GLN A 143 6.24 4.75 1.10
N GLY A 144 5.33 5.47 1.79
CA GLY A 144 5.61 6.71 2.50
C GLY A 144 6.65 6.53 3.61
N PHE A 145 6.40 5.60 4.54
CA PHE A 145 7.33 5.26 5.63
C PHE A 145 8.66 4.72 5.12
N TRP A 146 8.65 3.85 4.13
CA TRP A 146 9.87 3.35 3.49
C TRP A 146 10.74 4.48 2.94
N SER A 147 10.10 5.52 2.36
CA SER A 147 10.82 6.69 1.85
C SER A 147 11.50 7.53 2.93
N ILE A 148 10.98 7.50 4.17
CA ILE A 148 11.57 8.14 5.35
C ILE A 148 12.80 7.36 5.77
N PHE A 149 12.65 6.05 5.97
CA PHE A 149 13.72 5.16 6.43
C PHE A 149 14.91 5.11 5.47
N LEU A 150 14.66 5.19 4.16
CA LEU A 150 15.74 5.22 3.17
C LEU A 150 16.64 6.46 3.30
N LYS A 151 16.11 7.57 3.83
CA LYS A 151 16.83 8.85 3.98
C LYS A 151 17.19 9.18 5.43
N SER A 152 16.71 8.40 6.39
CA SER A 152 16.90 8.66 7.82
C SER A 152 18.33 8.41 8.25
N LYS A 153 18.89 9.31 9.05
CA LYS A 153 20.16 9.09 9.75
C LYS A 153 19.97 8.27 11.04
N HIS A 154 18.78 8.35 11.62
CA HIS A 154 18.42 7.67 12.86
C HIS A 154 17.19 6.80 12.62
N ARG A 155 17.29 5.51 12.99
CA ARG A 155 16.19 4.55 12.86
C ARG A 155 15.32 4.46 14.10
N THR A 156 15.85 4.87 15.25
CA THR A 156 15.13 4.87 16.51
C THR A 156 14.52 6.24 16.74
N THR A 157 13.20 6.29 16.73
CA THR A 157 12.39 7.49 17.01
C THR A 157 11.51 7.21 18.23
N SER A 158 11.08 8.27 18.91
CA SER A 158 10.17 8.19 20.06
C SER A 158 8.78 7.66 19.65
N GLU A 159 8.38 7.93 18.42
CA GLU A 159 7.18 7.39 17.79
C GLU A 159 7.55 6.16 16.95
N LYS A 160 6.80 5.06 17.06
CA LYS A 160 6.95 3.93 16.13
C LYS A 160 6.06 4.10 14.92
N TRP A 161 6.57 3.76 13.75
CA TRP A 161 5.81 3.85 12.50
C TRP A 161 4.58 2.93 12.49
N LEU A 162 4.68 1.75 13.12
CA LEU A 162 3.55 0.83 13.31
C LEU A 162 2.46 1.43 14.19
N ASP A 163 2.81 2.11 15.30
CA ASP A 163 1.83 2.78 16.15
C ASP A 163 1.09 3.91 15.39
N ILE A 164 1.80 4.63 14.52
CA ILE A 164 1.20 5.64 13.64
C ILE A 164 0.26 4.97 12.64
N LEU A 165 0.68 3.84 12.05
CA LEU A 165 -0.12 3.09 11.08
C LEU A 165 -1.38 2.50 11.72
N SER A 166 -1.27 1.92 12.91
CA SER A 166 -2.39 1.41 13.70
C SER A 166 -3.38 2.53 14.07
N SER A 167 -2.88 3.72 14.40
CA SER A 167 -3.73 4.90 14.68
C SER A 167 -4.50 5.42 13.46
N ILE A 168 -4.01 5.16 12.25
CA ILE A 168 -4.76 5.43 11.00
C ILE A 168 -5.88 4.41 10.82
N GLY A 169 -5.81 3.25 11.49
CA GLY A 169 -6.71 2.12 11.29
C GLY A 169 -6.26 1.28 10.10
N MET A 170 -5.92 0.02 10.33
CA MET A 170 -5.46 -0.90 9.29
C MET A 170 -6.47 -2.01 8.99
N HIS A 171 -7.58 -2.07 9.75
CA HIS A 171 -8.58 -3.14 9.74
C HIS A 171 -9.26 -3.31 8.38
N ASP A 172 -9.35 -2.25 7.59
CA ASP A 172 -9.93 -2.24 6.26
C ASP A 172 -8.88 -2.31 5.13
N MET A 173 -7.62 -2.60 5.47
CA MET A 173 -6.49 -2.62 4.53
C MET A 173 -5.91 -4.01 4.31
N ILE A 174 -5.52 -4.28 3.06
CA ILE A 174 -4.65 -5.37 2.63
C ILE A 174 -3.38 -4.74 2.04
N PHE A 175 -2.22 -5.19 2.50
CA PHE A 175 -0.92 -4.83 1.95
C PHE A 175 -0.43 -5.97 1.06
N VAL A 176 -0.24 -5.72 -0.22
CA VAL A 176 0.35 -6.68 -1.18
C VAL A 176 1.84 -6.39 -1.31
N HIS A 177 2.67 -7.22 -0.69
CA HIS A 177 4.12 -7.10 -0.76
C HIS A 177 4.68 -7.89 -1.95
N LEU A 178 5.15 -7.18 -2.96
CA LEU A 178 5.86 -7.77 -4.10
C LEU A 178 7.33 -8.02 -3.73
N ARG A 179 7.67 -9.28 -3.47
CA ARG A 179 9.00 -9.75 -3.07
C ARG A 179 9.81 -10.10 -4.30
N GLY A 180 10.90 -9.38 -4.55
CA GLY A 180 11.85 -9.79 -5.58
C GLY A 180 13.21 -9.16 -5.38
N GLY A 181 14.19 -9.70 -6.08
CA GLY A 181 15.58 -9.27 -5.94
C GLY A 181 15.79 -7.82 -6.37
N ALA A 182 16.68 -7.12 -5.67
CA ALA A 182 17.07 -5.74 -5.97
C ALA A 182 17.63 -5.61 -7.39
N ASP A 183 18.24 -6.67 -7.91
CA ASP A 183 18.69 -6.81 -9.30
C ASP A 183 17.52 -6.70 -10.31
N ILE A 184 16.42 -7.41 -10.06
CA ILE A 184 15.23 -7.40 -10.93
C ILE A 184 14.61 -6.01 -10.95
N ALA A 185 14.43 -5.43 -9.75
CA ALA A 185 13.87 -4.10 -9.58
C ALA A 185 14.75 -3.02 -10.25
N ARG A 186 16.07 -3.14 -10.11
CA ARG A 186 17.05 -2.24 -10.72
C ARG A 186 17.01 -2.32 -12.25
N ASP A 187 17.09 -3.51 -12.82
CA ASP A 187 17.17 -3.69 -14.27
C ASP A 187 15.91 -3.14 -14.95
N ARG A 188 14.73 -3.40 -14.37
CA ARG A 188 13.45 -2.82 -14.81
C ARG A 188 13.36 -1.30 -14.61
N LEU A 189 14.02 -0.76 -13.59
CA LEU A 189 14.02 0.67 -13.34
C LEU A 189 14.96 1.43 -14.29
N LEU A 190 16.09 0.83 -14.68
CA LEU A 190 17.04 1.44 -15.61
C LEU A 190 16.49 1.56 -17.04
N THR A 191 15.61 0.65 -17.45
CA THR A 191 14.94 0.70 -18.76
C THR A 191 13.81 1.74 -18.84
N ARG A 192 13.44 2.37 -17.72
CA ARG A 192 12.29 3.29 -17.64
C ARG A 192 12.72 4.73 -17.97
N SER A 193 12.14 5.31 -19.02
CA SER A 193 12.52 6.63 -19.56
C SER A 193 12.11 7.84 -18.69
N ASP A 194 11.12 7.68 -17.80
CA ASP A 194 10.46 8.79 -17.10
C ASP A 194 11.24 9.39 -15.90
N ARG A 195 12.37 8.78 -15.48
CA ARG A 195 13.22 9.18 -14.33
C ARG A 195 12.42 9.57 -13.06
N SER A 196 11.25 8.97 -12.90
CA SER A 196 10.26 9.33 -11.88
C SER A 196 10.65 8.80 -10.49
N SER A 197 11.44 7.72 -10.44
CA SER A 197 11.86 7.12 -9.19
C SER A 197 13.01 7.89 -8.54
N ARG A 198 12.94 8.01 -7.21
CA ARG A 198 14.01 8.62 -6.40
C ARG A 198 15.33 7.84 -6.52
N MET A 199 15.27 6.55 -6.82
CA MET A 199 16.46 5.71 -7.03
C MET A 199 17.15 5.96 -8.38
N GLN A 200 16.49 6.61 -9.34
CA GLN A 200 17.09 6.98 -10.64
C GLN A 200 17.83 8.33 -10.60
N ARG A 201 17.66 9.15 -9.54
CA ARG A 201 18.12 10.55 -9.50
C ARG A 201 19.44 10.78 -8.74
N LYS A 202 20.01 9.77 -8.08
CA LYS A 202 21.35 9.88 -7.45
C LYS A 202 22.44 9.53 -8.47
N SER A 203 23.69 9.94 -8.24
CA SER A 203 24.85 9.70 -9.13
C SER A 203 25.48 8.32 -8.93
N ALA A 204 26.02 7.73 -10.01
CA ALA A 204 26.45 6.34 -10.16
C ALA A 204 27.37 5.78 -9.05
N ASP A 205 28.08 6.62 -8.30
CA ASP A 205 29.11 6.21 -7.35
C ASP A 205 28.60 5.80 -5.96
N SER A 206 27.32 5.98 -5.63
CA SER A 206 26.70 5.50 -4.36
C SER A 206 25.68 4.38 -4.56
N TYR A 207 25.73 3.68 -5.70
CA TYR A 207 24.62 2.86 -6.19
C TYR A 207 24.42 1.50 -5.51
N PRO A 208 25.45 0.66 -5.28
CA PRO A 208 25.23 -0.69 -4.72
C PRO A 208 24.66 -0.65 -3.30
N ASP A 209 25.25 0.18 -2.44
CA ASP A 209 24.86 0.31 -1.02
C ASP A 209 23.43 0.85 -0.87
N LEU A 210 22.99 1.73 -1.78
CA LEU A 210 21.65 2.29 -1.75
C LEU A 210 20.58 1.24 -2.10
N TRP A 211 20.82 0.37 -3.09
CA TRP A 211 19.90 -0.70 -3.45
C TRP A 211 19.82 -1.78 -2.37
N SER A 212 20.95 -2.14 -1.77
CA SER A 212 20.96 -3.07 -0.63
C SER A 212 20.28 -2.47 0.60
N ALA A 213 20.51 -1.19 0.91
CA ALA A 213 19.80 -0.51 2.00
C ALA A 213 18.28 -0.41 1.74
N ALA A 214 17.89 -0.15 0.50
CA ALA A 214 16.51 -0.12 0.04
C ALA A 214 15.79 -1.48 0.22
N ASP A 215 16.42 -2.57 -0.22
CA ASP A 215 15.93 -3.94 -0.05
C ASP A 215 15.85 -4.32 1.42
N HIS A 216 16.91 -4.07 2.18
CA HIS A 216 16.94 -4.33 3.61
C HIS A 216 15.80 -3.63 4.35
N THR A 217 15.61 -2.33 4.10
CA THR A 217 14.54 -1.53 4.72
C THR A 217 13.15 -2.05 4.33
N CYS A 218 12.98 -2.46 3.07
CA CYS A 218 11.72 -3.03 2.59
C CYS A 218 11.39 -4.35 3.31
N ARG A 219 12.39 -5.23 3.45
CA ARG A 219 12.24 -6.52 4.13
C ARG A 219 12.00 -6.37 5.63
N GLU A 220 12.69 -5.44 6.28
CA GLU A 220 12.46 -5.13 7.71
C GLU A 220 11.04 -4.65 7.94
N MET A 221 10.55 -3.69 7.14
CA MET A 221 9.18 -3.20 7.27
C MET A 221 8.13 -4.30 7.04
N ALA A 222 8.37 -5.18 6.07
CA ALA A 222 7.49 -6.32 5.83
C ALA A 222 7.51 -7.30 7.03
N ALA A 223 8.69 -7.61 7.58
CA ALA A 223 8.82 -8.49 8.74
C ALA A 223 8.18 -7.88 10.00
N ASP A 224 8.30 -6.56 10.19
CA ASP A 224 7.61 -5.81 11.24
C ASP A 224 6.09 -5.96 11.12
N LEU A 225 5.52 -5.78 9.92
CA LEU A 225 4.09 -6.00 9.66
C LEU A 225 3.66 -7.45 9.91
N GLU A 226 4.44 -8.43 9.43
CA GLU A 226 4.15 -9.85 9.67
C GLU A 226 4.14 -10.19 11.16
N ARG A 227 4.97 -9.53 11.97
CA ARG A 227 4.99 -9.70 13.42
C ARG A 227 3.76 -9.08 14.08
N GLU A 228 3.40 -7.85 13.72
CA GLU A 228 2.20 -7.19 14.25
C GLU A 228 0.92 -7.97 13.92
N MET A 229 0.81 -8.48 12.69
CA MET A 229 -0.32 -9.34 12.30
C MET A 229 -0.48 -10.61 13.15
N ARG A 230 0.62 -11.13 13.71
CA ARG A 230 0.59 -12.33 14.57
C ARG A 230 0.32 -11.99 16.04
N ALA A 231 0.56 -10.73 16.43
CA ALA A 231 0.47 -10.27 17.81
C ALA A 231 -0.89 -9.65 18.13
N GLU A 232 -1.47 -8.90 17.20
CA GLU A 232 -2.83 -8.36 17.29
C GLU A 232 -3.80 -9.25 16.51
N ASP A 233 -5.08 -9.30 16.92
CA ASP A 233 -6.17 -10.06 16.30
C ASP A 233 -6.47 -9.59 14.85
N HIS A 234 -5.55 -9.85 13.91
CA HIS A 234 -5.72 -9.67 12.46
C HIS A 234 -6.09 -8.23 12.05
N SER A 235 -5.49 -7.23 12.70
CA SER A 235 -5.75 -5.81 12.43
C SER A 235 -5.38 -5.39 10.99
N CYS A 236 -4.58 -6.17 10.25
CA CYS A 236 -4.36 -5.99 8.81
C CYS A 236 -3.99 -7.32 8.12
N VAL A 237 -3.98 -7.36 6.78
CA VAL A 237 -3.50 -8.52 6.03
C VAL A 237 -2.31 -8.14 5.15
N LEU A 238 -1.19 -8.85 5.27
CA LEU A 238 -0.04 -8.77 4.38
C LEU A 238 -0.02 -10.01 3.47
N ALA A 239 -0.26 -9.79 2.18
CA ALA A 239 -0.15 -10.78 1.13
C ALA A 239 1.23 -10.67 0.47
N ALA A 240 2.09 -11.66 0.69
CA ALA A 240 3.39 -11.73 0.02
C ALA A 240 3.27 -12.41 -1.35
N VAL A 241 3.78 -11.77 -2.40
CA VAL A 241 3.81 -12.30 -3.78
C VAL A 241 5.24 -12.27 -4.29
N ASP A 242 5.81 -13.44 -4.56
CA ASP A 242 7.15 -13.54 -5.12
C ASP A 242 7.15 -13.18 -6.61
N VAL A 243 8.12 -12.33 -6.99
CA VAL A 243 8.35 -11.80 -8.32
C VAL A 243 9.69 -12.33 -8.81
N ASP A 244 9.62 -13.39 -9.60
CA ASP A 244 10.78 -13.97 -10.27
C ASP A 244 11.13 -13.23 -11.56
N ARG A 245 12.37 -13.38 -12.02
CA ARG A 245 12.83 -12.78 -13.29
C ARG A 245 12.01 -13.22 -14.50
N LEU A 246 11.48 -14.44 -14.45
CA LEU A 246 10.71 -15.06 -15.53
C LEU A 246 9.19 -14.86 -15.38
N ALA A 247 8.72 -14.34 -14.23
CA ALA A 247 7.30 -14.13 -13.99
C ALA A 247 6.78 -13.02 -14.91
N SER A 248 5.73 -13.31 -15.67
CA SER A 248 5.04 -12.29 -16.46
C SER A 248 4.30 -11.32 -15.53
N PRO A 249 4.11 -10.05 -15.93
CA PRO A 249 3.28 -9.12 -15.17
C PRO A 249 1.86 -9.64 -14.89
N GLU A 250 1.31 -10.42 -15.83
CA GLU A 250 0.02 -11.09 -15.72
C GLU A 250 0.02 -12.14 -14.61
N ASP A 251 1.05 -13.00 -14.53
CA ASP A 251 1.16 -14.02 -13.48
C ASP A 251 1.28 -13.37 -12.09
N VAL A 252 2.06 -12.29 -11.98
CA VAL A 252 2.20 -11.56 -10.70
C VAL A 252 0.87 -10.93 -10.28
N ALA A 253 0.13 -10.37 -11.23
CA ALA A 253 -1.19 -9.80 -10.97
C ALA A 253 -2.23 -10.87 -10.61
N GLU A 254 -2.17 -12.05 -11.22
CA GLU A 254 -3.05 -13.20 -10.90
C GLU A 254 -2.79 -13.69 -9.47
N ARG A 255 -1.52 -13.89 -9.08
CA ARG A 255 -1.16 -14.26 -7.70
C ARG A 255 -1.57 -13.20 -6.68
N ALA A 256 -1.41 -11.92 -7.02
CA ALA A 256 -1.85 -10.82 -6.15
C ALA A 256 -3.38 -10.81 -5.99
N LEU A 257 -4.12 -11.07 -7.08
CA LEU A 257 -5.57 -11.20 -7.05
C LEU A 257 -6.02 -12.35 -6.15
N GLU A 258 -5.43 -13.54 -6.33
CA GLU A 258 -5.72 -14.71 -5.52
C GLU A 258 -5.50 -14.43 -4.03
N ALA A 259 -4.35 -13.83 -3.68
CA ALA A 259 -4.04 -13.51 -2.29
C ALA A 259 -5.02 -12.48 -1.68
N VAL A 260 -5.43 -11.48 -2.46
CA VAL A 260 -6.43 -10.48 -2.02
C VAL A 260 -7.81 -11.13 -1.84
N LEU A 261 -8.24 -12.00 -2.76
CA LEU A 261 -9.53 -12.69 -2.65
C LEU A 261 -9.56 -13.65 -1.46
N LEU A 262 -8.49 -14.39 -1.22
CA LEU A 262 -8.35 -15.25 -0.04
C LEU A 262 -8.43 -14.44 1.25
N ALA A 263 -7.71 -13.32 1.34
CA ALA A 263 -7.77 -12.42 2.48
C ALA A 263 -9.18 -11.84 2.73
N CYS A 264 -9.89 -11.50 1.66
CA CYS A 264 -11.29 -11.07 1.72
C CYS A 264 -12.20 -12.18 2.27
N LEU A 265 -12.04 -13.42 1.77
CA LEU A 265 -12.84 -14.58 2.21
C LEU A 265 -12.58 -14.94 3.68
N ASP A 266 -11.32 -14.94 4.11
CA ASP A 266 -10.95 -15.23 5.50
C ASP A 266 -11.54 -14.21 6.46
N ARG A 267 -11.53 -12.92 6.09
CA ARG A 267 -12.19 -11.87 6.87
C ARG A 267 -13.71 -12.02 6.90
N HIS A 268 -14.33 -12.36 5.77
CA HIS A 268 -15.79 -12.57 5.73
C HIS A 268 -16.23 -13.68 6.69
N ARG A 269 -15.51 -14.81 6.69
CA ARG A 269 -15.76 -15.94 7.62
C ARG A 269 -15.63 -15.54 9.08
N LEU A 270 -14.63 -14.72 9.42
CA LEU A 270 -14.44 -14.22 10.79
C LEU A 270 -15.60 -13.32 11.23
N CYS A 271 -16.09 -12.44 10.35
CA CYS A 271 -17.25 -11.58 10.63
C CYS A 271 -18.53 -12.40 10.85
N ASP A 272 -18.77 -13.43 10.04
CA ASP A 272 -19.96 -14.29 10.18
C ASP A 272 -19.93 -15.10 11.48
N MET A 273 -18.76 -15.53 11.93
CA MET A 273 -18.56 -16.24 13.20
C MET A 273 -18.68 -15.32 14.43
N ALA A 274 -18.33 -14.04 14.31
CA ALA A 274 -18.48 -13.06 15.39
C ALA A 274 -19.92 -12.51 15.53
N GLY A 275 -20.75 -12.72 14.51
CA GLY A 275 -22.17 -12.35 14.50
C GLY A 275 -23.15 -13.44 14.98
N GLN A 276 -22.64 -14.62 15.35
CA GLN A 276 -23.38 -15.72 15.98
C GLN A 276 -23.15 -15.73 17.50
#